data_AF-A0A356AW84-F1
#
_entry.id   AF-A0A356AW84-F1
#
_cell.length_a   1.000
_cell.length_b   1.000
_cell.length_c   1.000
_cell.angle_alpha   90.00
_cell.angle_beta   90.00
_cell.angle_gamma   90.00
#
_symmetry.space_group_name_H-M   'P 1'
#
loop_
_entity.id
_entity.type
_entity.pdbx_description
1 polymer ?
#
loop_
_entity_poly.entity_id
_entity_poly.type
_entity_poly.pdbx_seq_one_letter_code
_entity_poly.pdbx_strand_id
1 'polypeptide(L)' 'MIEEAFEITRKGRNYILDEVILKCIDKPRDQVSKYAPKTFQTKIHPDKIREVIGTGGKVINKIIDETGV' A
#
# COMPACT_ATOMS: atom_id res chain seq x y z
N MET A 1 -27.68 -16.93 -26.92
CA MET A 1 -27.38 -15.48 -26.67
C MET A 1 -26.68 -15.25 -25.34
N ILE A 2 -27.31 -15.47 -24.17
CA ILE A 2 -26.66 -15.17 -22.87
C ILE A 2 -25.50 -16.13 -22.55
N GLU A 3 -25.70 -17.43 -22.71
CA GLU A 3 -24.66 -18.45 -22.47
C GLU A 3 -23.43 -18.24 -23.38
N GLU A 4 -23.68 -17.96 -24.65
CA GLU A 4 -22.66 -17.69 -25.66
C GLU A 4 -21.88 -16.40 -25.36
N ALA A 5 -22.55 -15.36 -24.86
CA ALA A 5 -21.91 -14.13 -24.41
C ALA A 5 -20.97 -14.38 -23.22
N PHE A 6 -21.38 -15.23 -22.27
CA PHE A 6 -20.50 -15.62 -21.16
C PHE A 6 -19.29 -16.42 -21.66
N GLU A 7 -19.46 -17.30 -22.63
CA GLU A 7 -18.36 -18.09 -23.17
C GLU A 7 -17.33 -17.24 -23.92
N ILE A 8 -17.80 -16.29 -24.74
CA ILE A 8 -16.93 -15.32 -25.43
C ILE A 8 -16.18 -14.47 -24.41
N THR A 9 -16.87 -13.98 -23.40
CA THR A 9 -16.27 -13.13 -22.35
C THR A 9 -15.25 -13.92 -21.52
N ARG A 10 -15.53 -15.19 -21.21
CA ARG A 10 -14.60 -16.08 -20.50
C ARG A 10 -13.32 -16.29 -21.28
N LYS A 11 -13.43 -16.57 -22.59
CA LYS A 11 -12.26 -16.72 -23.48
C LYS A 11 -11.46 -15.43 -23.57
N GLY A 12 -12.12 -14.30 -23.77
CA GLY A 12 -11.48 -12.98 -23.84
C GLY A 12 -10.74 -12.61 -22.55
N ARG A 13 -11.37 -12.86 -21.39
CA ARG A 13 -10.75 -12.63 -20.08
C ARG A 13 -9.49 -13.48 -19.90
N ASN A 14 -9.57 -14.77 -20.21
CA ASN A 14 -8.42 -15.66 -20.05
C ASN A 14 -7.28 -15.26 -21.00
N TYR A 15 -7.58 -14.88 -22.26
CA TYR A 15 -6.56 -14.35 -23.16
C TYR A 15 -5.86 -13.11 -22.59
N ILE A 16 -6.61 -12.15 -22.05
CA ILE A 16 -6.03 -10.94 -21.44
C ILE A 16 -5.15 -11.31 -20.23
N LEU A 17 -5.61 -12.22 -19.38
CA LEU A 17 -4.84 -12.66 -18.22
C LEU A 17 -3.57 -13.39 -18.62
N ASP A 18 -3.68 -14.41 -19.48
CA ASP A 18 -2.59 -15.33 -19.79
C ASP A 18 -1.58 -14.76 -20.79
N GLU A 19 -2.07 -14.12 -21.86
CA GLU A 19 -1.22 -13.67 -22.96
C GLU A 19 -0.68 -12.25 -22.78
N VAL A 20 -1.30 -11.43 -21.93
CA VAL A 20 -0.93 -10.02 -21.72
C VAL A 20 -0.43 -9.78 -20.30
N ILE A 21 -1.27 -10.02 -19.29
CA ILE A 21 -0.96 -9.65 -17.90
C ILE A 21 0.16 -10.52 -17.33
N LEU A 22 0.04 -11.86 -17.42
CA LEU A 22 1.04 -12.78 -16.85
C LEU A 22 2.41 -12.69 -17.53
N LYS A 23 2.48 -12.30 -18.81
CA LYS A 23 3.76 -12.02 -19.48
C LYS A 23 4.44 -10.74 -19.00
N CYS A 24 3.68 -9.78 -18.47
CA CYS A 24 4.21 -8.52 -17.94
C CYS A 24 4.54 -8.62 -16.45
N ILE A 25 3.67 -9.27 -15.67
CA ILE A 25 3.82 -9.48 -14.23
C ILE A 25 3.09 -10.76 -13.84
N ASP A 26 3.86 -11.82 -13.63
CA ASP A 26 3.37 -13.15 -13.27
C ASP A 26 2.98 -13.22 -11.78
N LYS A 27 3.68 -12.48 -10.92
CA LYS A 27 3.45 -12.43 -9.49
C LYS A 27 3.61 -11.02 -8.91
N PRO A 28 2.98 -10.74 -7.75
CA PRO A 28 3.28 -9.54 -6.99
C PRO A 28 4.78 -9.42 -6.70
N ARG A 29 5.29 -8.19 -6.67
CA ARG A 29 6.70 -7.94 -6.37
C ARG A 29 6.98 -8.28 -4.91
N ASP A 30 8.07 -9.00 -4.66
CA ASP A 30 8.49 -9.40 -3.31
C ASP A 30 8.83 -8.21 -2.41
N GLN A 31 9.11 -7.05 -3.02
CA GLN A 31 9.47 -5.83 -2.31
C GLN A 31 8.56 -4.67 -2.72
N VAL A 32 8.21 -3.86 -1.73
CA VAL A 32 7.44 -2.63 -1.92
C VAL A 32 8.33 -1.58 -2.60
N SER A 33 7.74 -0.73 -3.45
CA SER A 33 8.44 0.36 -4.15
C SER A 33 9.27 1.21 -3.18
N LYS A 34 10.45 1.68 -3.63
CA LYS A 34 11.30 2.62 -2.89
C LYS A 34 10.55 3.90 -2.49
N TYR A 35 9.59 4.31 -3.32
CA TYR A 35 8.79 5.51 -3.15
C TYR A 35 7.46 5.27 -2.45
N ALA A 36 7.15 4.01 -2.10
CA ALA A 36 5.96 3.73 -1.31
C ALA A 36 6.16 4.23 0.12
N PRO A 37 5.09 4.70 0.78
CA PRO A 37 5.14 5.05 2.20
C PRO A 37 5.56 3.83 3.01
N LYS A 38 6.57 4.00 3.87
CA LYS A 38 7.04 2.96 4.79
C LYS A 38 6.64 3.34 6.20
N THR A 39 5.99 2.42 6.90
CA THR A 39 5.71 2.59 8.33
C THR A 39 6.99 2.32 9.12
N PHE A 40 7.47 3.33 9.85
CA PHE A 40 8.58 3.18 10.78
C PHE A 40 8.03 2.96 12.19
N GLN A 41 8.47 1.89 12.86
CA GLN A 41 8.17 1.66 14.27
C GLN A 41 9.39 2.04 15.10
N THR A 42 9.21 3.00 16.00
CA THR A 42 10.21 3.37 17.01
C THR A 42 9.68 3.01 18.38
N LYS A 43 10.50 2.35 19.20
CA LYS A 43 10.20 2.10 20.62
C LYS A 43 10.76 3.26 21.44
N ILE A 44 9.90 3.89 22.23
CA ILE A 44 10.27 5.02 23.10
C ILE A 44 10.16 4.54 24.54
N HIS A 45 11.09 4.96 25.39
CA HIS A 45 10.99 4.72 26.83
C HIS A 45 9.73 5.40 27.39
N PRO A 46 8.95 4.73 28.26
CA PRO A 46 7.70 5.27 28.80
C PRO A 46 7.83 6.68 29.40
N ASP A 47 8.96 6.96 30.05
CA ASP A 47 9.23 8.26 30.69
C ASP A 47 9.31 9.42 29.69
N LYS A 48 9.70 9.13 28.43
CA LYS A 48 9.85 10.13 27.36
C LYS A 48 8.59 10.29 26.50
N ILE A 49 7.56 9.47 26.71
CA ILE A 49 6.30 9.57 25.94
C ILE A 49 5.67 10.95 26.11
N ARG A 50 5.69 11.48 27.34
CA ARG A 50 5.10 12.78 27.67
C ARG A 50 5.79 13.94 26.96
N GLU A 51 7.11 13.84 26.73
CA GLU A 51 7.88 14.84 25.99
C GLU A 51 7.59 14.79 24.49
N VAL A 52 7.45 13.59 23.92
CA VAL A 52 7.20 13.37 22.49
C VAL A 52 5.77 13.79 22.09
N ILE A 53 4.76 13.49 22.92
CA ILE A 53 3.39 13.95 22.69
C ILE A 53 3.27 15.45 22.98
N GLY A 54 3.95 15.94 24.02
CA GLY A 54 3.82 17.29 24.52
C GLY A 54 2.45 17.56 25.15
N THR A 55 2.17 18.82 25.48
CA THR A 55 0.88 19.22 26.06
C THR A 55 -0.23 19.16 25.02
N GLY A 56 -1.21 18.27 25.23
CA GLY A 56 -2.37 18.12 24.33
C GLY A 56 -2.01 17.67 22.91
N GLY A 57 -0.86 17.02 22.70
CA GLY A 57 -0.45 16.55 21.37
C GLY A 57 0.18 17.60 20.47
N LYS A 58 0.43 18.83 20.96
CA LYS A 58 0.98 19.92 20.13
C LYS A 58 2.34 19.59 19.51
N VAL A 59 3.20 18.87 20.24
CA VAL A 59 4.55 18.54 19.78
C VAL A 59 4.50 17.48 18.69
N ILE A 60 3.71 16.42 18.89
CA ILE A 60 3.56 15.37 17.86
C ILE A 60 2.86 15.90 16.59
N ASN A 61 1.84 16.75 16.72
CA ASN A 61 1.18 17.36 15.58
C ASN A 61 2.14 18.27 14.79
N LYS A 62 2.96 19.06 15.50
CA LYS A 62 4.00 19.88 14.86
C LYS A 62 5.03 19.02 14.12
N ILE A 63 5.46 17.90 14.71
CA ILE A 63 6.40 16.97 14.05
C ILE A 63 5.78 16.40 12.77
N ILE A 64 4.49 16.01 12.81
CA ILE A 64 3.76 15.52 11.63
C ILE A 64 3.70 16.60 10.55
N ASP A 65 3.33 17.83 10.90
CA ASP A 65 3.25 18.97 9.98
C ASP A 65 4.60 19.29 9.31
N GLU A 66 5.71 19.21 10.06
CA GLU A 66 7.06 19.48 9.55
C GLU A 66 7.63 18.33 8.73
N THR A 67 7.31 17.08 9.07
CA THR A 67 7.86 15.88 8.41
C THR A 67 6.99 15.37 7.27
N GLY A 68 5.75 15.84 7.15
CA GLY A 68 4.83 15.50 6.05
C GLY A 68 4.48 14.02 5.98
N VAL A 69 4.51 13.34 7.13
CA VAL A 69 4.19 11.91 7.28
C VAL A 69 2.68 11.69 7.37
#